data_AF-A0A023D839-F1
#
_entry.id   AF-A0A023D839-F1
#
_cell.length_a   1.000
_cell.length_b   1.000
_cell.length_c   1.000
_cell.angle_alpha   90.00
_cell.angle_beta   90.00
_cell.angle_gamma   90.00
#
_symmetry.space_group_name_H-M   'P 1'
#
loop_
_entity.id
_entity.type
_entity.pdbx_description
1 polymer ?
#
loop_
_entity_poly.entity_id
_entity_poly.type
_entity_poly.pdbx_seq_one_letter_code
_entity_poly.pdbx_strand_id
1 'polypeptide(L)'
;MSTPAGATDDAPTPERPGNGQMEKSRVDNETSFEDAAVGNIAADRLRSVIERVERLEEERKALAGDIKDIFAEAKSAGFDVKVIRQIIRIRKQEPAEVEEQETLLDIYRRALGM
;
A
#
# COMPACT_ATOMS: atom_id res chain seq x y z
N MET A 1 -8.48 -89.69 -31.24
CA MET A 1 -9.96 -89.71 -31.30
C MET A 1 -10.43 -88.28 -31.48
N SER A 2 -11.38 -88.12 -32.40
CA SER A 2 -11.87 -86.90 -33.03
C SER A 2 -12.25 -85.76 -32.10
N THR A 3 -11.95 -84.52 -32.52
CA THR A 3 -13.00 -83.52 -32.79
C THR A 3 -12.58 -82.60 -33.94
N PRO A 4 -13.43 -82.42 -34.99
CA PRO A 4 -13.25 -81.45 -36.06
C PRO A 4 -14.22 -80.25 -35.94
N ALA A 5 -14.04 -79.30 -36.86
CA ALA A 5 -14.99 -78.29 -37.37
C ALA A 5 -15.35 -77.14 -36.40
N GLY A 6 -15.38 -75.86 -36.79
CA GLY A 6 -15.57 -75.29 -38.12
C GLY A 6 -16.94 -74.61 -38.18
N ALA A 7 -16.94 -73.34 -38.55
CA ALA A 7 -18.10 -72.45 -38.77
C ALA A 7 -18.76 -71.95 -37.47
N THR A 8 -19.24 -70.71 -37.33
CA THR A 8 -19.77 -69.75 -38.30
C THR A 8 -19.55 -68.31 -37.81
N ASP A 9 -19.31 -67.44 -38.78
CA ASP A 9 -19.55 -66.00 -38.75
C ASP A 9 -21.00 -65.71 -38.31
N ASP A 10 -21.19 -64.94 -37.23
CA ASP A 10 -22.41 -64.19 -36.95
C ASP A 10 -22.05 -63.07 -35.96
N ALA A 11 -21.69 -61.90 -36.49
CA ALA A 11 -21.46 -60.70 -35.71
C ALA A 11 -22.81 -60.03 -35.36
N PRO A 12 -23.17 -59.88 -34.08
CA PRO A 12 -24.30 -59.03 -33.72
C PRO A 12 -23.90 -57.55 -33.72
N THR A 13 -24.63 -56.79 -34.53
CA THR A 13 -24.82 -55.33 -34.62
C THR A 13 -24.61 -54.54 -33.31
N PRO A 14 -24.08 -53.29 -33.36
CA PRO A 14 -23.80 -52.48 -32.18
C PRO A 14 -25.07 -52.06 -31.43
N GLU A 15 -25.09 -52.34 -30.12
CA GLU A 15 -26.07 -51.74 -29.21
C GLU A 15 -25.78 -50.24 -29.02
N ARG A 16 -26.87 -49.47 -29.07
CA ARG A 16 -26.96 -48.00 -28.90
C ARG A 16 -26.38 -47.52 -27.56
N PRO A 17 -25.98 -46.24 -27.46
CA PRO A 17 -25.37 -45.69 -26.26
C PRO A 17 -26.37 -45.60 -25.11
N GLY A 18 -26.11 -46.33 -24.04
CA GLY A 18 -26.76 -46.18 -22.74
C GLY A 18 -26.23 -44.94 -22.03
N ASN A 19 -27.09 -43.94 -21.89
CA ASN A 19 -26.86 -42.73 -21.11
C ASN A 19 -26.99 -43.08 -19.61
N GLY A 20 -25.92 -42.93 -18.82
CA GLY A 20 -25.99 -43.20 -17.38
C GLY A 20 -24.69 -42.98 -16.62
N GLN A 21 -24.58 -41.81 -15.98
CA GLN A 21 -23.79 -41.53 -14.76
C GLN A 21 -22.26 -41.53 -14.97
N MET A 22 -21.62 -40.41 -15.32
CA MET A 22 -21.16 -39.37 -14.37
C MET A 22 -20.85 -39.89 -12.96
N GLU A 23 -19.86 -40.76 -12.80
CA GLU A 23 -19.03 -40.75 -11.58
C GLU A 23 -18.02 -39.61 -11.68
N LYS A 24 -18.52 -38.40 -11.42
CA LYS A 24 -17.67 -37.29 -11.01
C LYS A 24 -17.28 -37.59 -9.57
N SER A 25 -16.26 -38.42 -9.37
CA SER A 25 -15.62 -38.57 -8.06
C SER A 25 -15.11 -37.19 -7.67
N ARG A 26 -15.89 -36.60 -6.77
CA ARG A 26 -15.71 -35.33 -6.12
C ARG A 26 -14.29 -35.30 -5.55
N VAL A 27 -13.44 -34.47 -6.14
CA VAL A 27 -12.24 -34.01 -5.46
C VAL A 27 -12.75 -33.19 -4.29
N ASP A 28 -12.72 -33.78 -3.10
CA ASP A 28 -13.07 -33.10 -1.86
C ASP A 28 -12.08 -31.94 -1.67
N ASN A 29 -12.60 -30.74 -1.87
CA ASN A 29 -11.93 -29.48 -1.59
C ASN A 29 -11.81 -29.31 -0.08
N GLU A 30 -10.87 -30.03 0.55
CA GLU A 30 -10.49 -29.86 1.95
C GLU A 30 -9.31 -28.89 2.14
N THR A 31 -9.09 -27.96 1.21
CA THR A 31 -8.00 -26.97 1.30
C THR A 31 -8.51 -25.55 1.07
N SER A 32 -9.47 -25.07 1.88
CA SER A 32 -9.95 -23.67 1.75
C SER A 32 -10.30 -22.95 3.06
N PHE A 33 -9.99 -23.49 4.22
CA PHE A 33 -10.25 -22.81 5.51
C PHE A 33 -9.02 -22.07 6.08
N GLU A 34 -7.80 -22.51 5.75
CA GLU A 34 -6.56 -21.91 6.28
C GLU A 34 -6.15 -20.64 5.51
N ASP A 35 -6.29 -20.62 4.18
CA ASP A 35 -5.98 -19.44 3.35
C ASP A 35 -6.91 -18.26 3.63
N ALA A 36 -8.19 -18.53 3.92
CA ALA A 36 -9.16 -17.51 4.30
C ALA A 36 -8.85 -16.89 5.67
N ALA A 37 -8.38 -17.70 6.63
CA ALA A 37 -7.99 -17.22 7.96
C ALA A 37 -6.71 -16.37 7.92
N VAL A 38 -5.69 -16.78 7.15
CA VAL A 38 -4.47 -15.99 6.95
C VAL A 38 -4.76 -14.69 6.19
N GLY A 39 -5.61 -14.76 5.16
CA GLY A 39 -6.09 -13.57 4.44
C GLY A 39 -6.86 -12.60 5.35
N ASN A 40 -7.65 -13.12 6.30
CA ASN A 40 -8.39 -12.31 7.26
C ASN A 40 -7.47 -11.60 8.28
N ILE A 41 -6.47 -12.30 8.82
CA ILE A 41 -5.47 -11.71 9.73
C ILE A 41 -4.65 -10.62 9.01
N ALA A 42 -4.28 -10.85 7.75
CA ALA A 42 -3.58 -9.85 6.94
C ALA A 42 -4.46 -8.63 6.66
N ALA A 43 -5.76 -8.84 6.39
CA ALA A 43 -6.73 -7.76 6.18
C ALA A 43 -6.95 -6.92 7.45
N ASP A 44 -7.06 -7.55 8.62
CA ASP A 44 -7.24 -6.83 9.89
C ASP A 44 -6.01 -6.02 10.29
N ARG A 45 -4.80 -6.55 10.06
CA ARG A 45 -3.55 -5.78 10.25
C ARG A 45 -3.47 -4.59 9.30
N LEU A 46 -3.84 -4.77 8.03
CA LEU A 46 -3.87 -3.69 7.06
C LEU A 46 -4.88 -2.61 7.46
N ARG A 47 -6.09 -3.00 7.88
CA ARG A 47 -7.12 -2.08 8.37
C ARG A 47 -6.61 -1.26 9.57
N SER A 48 -5.99 -1.92 10.54
CA SER A 48 -5.41 -1.23 11.70
C SER A 48 -4.31 -0.23 11.32
N VAL A 49 -3.46 -0.54 10.33
CA VAL A 49 -2.45 0.40 9.83
C VAL A 49 -3.11 1.60 9.16
N ILE A 50 -4.12 1.39 8.31
CA ILE A 50 -4.84 2.44 7.61
C ILE A 50 -5.52 3.39 8.62
N GLU A 51 -6.31 2.86 9.55
CA GLU A 51 -7.03 3.65 10.55
C GLU A 51 -6.07 4.52 11.39
N ARG A 52 -4.91 3.96 11.77
CA ARG A 52 -3.88 4.70 12.51
C ARG A 52 -3.29 5.83 11.69
N VAL A 53 -3.06 5.62 10.39
CA VAL A 53 -2.53 6.65 9.48
C VAL A 53 -3.58 7.74 9.24
N GLU A 54 -4.84 7.37 8.98
CA GLU A 54 -5.93 8.33 8.74
C GLU A 54 -6.12 9.27 9.94
N ARG A 55 -6.12 8.73 11.17
CA ARG A 55 -6.17 9.55 12.38
C ARG A 55 -5.00 10.53 12.46
N LEU A 56 -3.77 10.09 12.16
CA LEU A 56 -2.60 10.96 12.13
C LEU A 56 -2.67 12.01 11.01
N GLU A 57 -3.30 11.70 9.88
CA GLU A 57 -3.55 12.66 8.80
C GLU A 57 -4.51 13.76 9.21
N GLU A 58 -5.59 13.40 9.92
CA GLU A 58 -6.56 14.34 10.48
C GLU A 58 -5.91 15.26 11.51
N GLU A 59 -5.15 14.69 12.46
CA GLU A 59 -4.38 15.46 13.46
C GLU A 59 -3.39 16.42 12.78
N ARG A 60 -2.65 15.95 11.77
CA ARG A 60 -1.72 16.78 10.99
C ARG A 60 -2.45 17.91 10.26
N LYS A 61 -3.64 17.65 9.73
CA LYS A 61 -4.47 18.67 9.05
C LYS A 61 -4.98 19.72 10.02
N ALA A 62 -5.42 19.33 11.21
CA ALA A 62 -5.82 20.24 12.27
C ALA A 62 -4.65 21.15 12.68
N LEU A 63 -3.49 20.56 13.01
CA LEU A 63 -2.27 21.30 13.35
C LEU A 63 -1.82 22.24 12.22
N ALA A 64 -1.94 21.82 10.96
CA ALA A 64 -1.63 22.67 9.82
C ALA A 64 -2.62 23.85 9.69
N GLY A 65 -3.87 23.68 10.13
CA GLY A 65 -4.85 24.76 10.29
C GLY A 65 -4.40 25.77 11.34
N ASP A 66 -4.11 25.30 12.55
CA ASP A 66 -3.66 26.13 13.66
C ASP A 66 -2.41 26.95 13.30
N ILE A 67 -1.43 26.33 12.63
CA ILE A 67 -0.22 27.00 12.15
C ILE A 67 -0.54 28.12 11.15
N LYS A 68 -1.53 27.91 10.26
CA LYS A 68 -1.95 28.94 9.31
C LYS A 68 -2.60 30.12 10.01
N ASP A 69 -3.42 29.86 11.01
CA ASP A 69 -4.10 30.89 11.78
C ASP A 69 -3.09 31.76 12.55
N ILE A 70 -2.07 31.15 13.17
CA ILE A 70 -0.95 31.87 13.80
C ILE A 70 -0.21 32.76 12.78
N PHE A 71 0.06 32.25 11.57
CA PHE A 71 0.68 33.08 10.54
C PHE A 71 -0.23 34.22 10.05
N ALA A 72 -1.56 34.02 10.04
CA ALA A 72 -2.53 35.06 9.69
C ALA A 72 -2.61 36.13 10.78
N GLU A 73 -2.55 35.74 12.05
CA GLU A 73 -2.45 36.65 13.20
C GLU A 73 -1.16 37.47 13.12
N ALA A 74 -0.01 36.82 12.90
CA ALA A 74 1.27 37.51 12.74
C ALA A 74 1.25 38.53 11.60
N LYS A 75 0.61 38.19 10.48
CA LYS A 75 0.41 39.12 9.36
C LYS A 75 -0.45 40.32 9.76
N SER A 76 -1.54 40.08 10.48
CA SER A 76 -2.45 41.13 10.96
C SER A 76 -1.77 42.05 11.98
N ALA A 77 -0.85 41.51 12.78
CA ALA A 77 0.00 42.26 13.70
C ALA A 77 1.14 43.03 13.01
N GLY A 78 1.29 42.91 11.68
CA GLY A 78 2.28 43.66 10.89
C GLY A 78 3.62 42.95 10.66
N PHE A 79 3.76 41.68 11.03
CA PHE A 79 4.99 40.92 10.78
C PHE A 79 5.04 40.35 9.35
N ASP A 80 6.25 40.28 8.78
CA ASP A 80 6.47 39.58 7.51
C ASP A 80 6.56 38.06 7.74
N VAL A 81 5.52 37.36 7.29
CA VAL A 81 5.38 35.90 7.38
C VAL A 81 6.53 35.16 6.68
N LYS A 82 7.10 35.70 5.59
CA LYS A 82 8.25 35.07 4.89
C LYS A 82 9.49 35.10 5.76
N VAL A 83 9.74 36.23 6.42
CA VAL A 83 10.87 36.40 7.34
C VAL A 83 10.70 35.48 8.55
N ILE A 84 9.50 35.39 9.14
CA ILE A 84 9.23 34.45 10.25
C ILE A 84 9.53 33.01 9.84
N ARG A 85 9.10 32.57 8.65
CA ARG A 85 9.40 31.21 8.15
C ARG A 85 10.89 30.97 7.99
N GLN A 86 11.63 31.97 7.52
CA GLN A 86 13.09 31.90 7.42
C GLN A 86 13.73 31.76 8.82
N ILE A 87 13.29 32.56 9.79
CA ILE A 87 13.76 32.47 11.19
C ILE A 87 13.49 31.08 11.76
N ILE A 88 12.29 30.52 11.56
CA ILE A 88 11.95 29.16 12.02
C ILE A 88 12.89 28.11 11.38
N ARG A 89 13.26 28.27 10.11
CA ARG A 89 14.20 27.37 9.42
C ARG A 89 15.63 27.50 9.97
N ILE A 90 16.08 28.72 10.24
CA ILE A 90 17.40 28.98 10.85
C ILE A 90 17.45 28.37 12.26
N ARG A 91 16.40 28.55 13.06
CA ARG A 91 16.30 27.99 14.42
C ARG A 91 16.29 26.46 14.50
N LYS A 92 16.11 25.77 13.38
CA LYS A 92 16.16 24.30 13.30
C LYS A 92 17.56 23.77 12.96
N GLN A 93 18.49 24.63 12.57
CA GLN A 93 19.87 24.26 12.24
C GLN A 93 20.76 24.34 13.49
N GLU A 94 21.92 23.69 13.43
CA GLU A 94 22.91 23.78 14.51
C GLU A 94 23.50 25.20 14.60
N PRO A 95 23.65 25.79 15.80
CA PRO A 95 24.15 27.16 15.93
C PRO A 95 25.50 27.41 15.23
N ALA A 96 26.41 26.44 15.29
CA ALA A 96 27.73 26.53 14.66
C ALA A 96 27.63 26.56 13.12
N GLU A 97 26.77 25.73 12.53
CA GLU A 97 26.54 25.73 11.08
C GLU A 97 25.93 27.06 10.60
N VAL A 98 25.01 27.63 11.39
CA VAL A 98 24.40 28.93 11.08
C VAL A 98 25.47 30.05 11.10
N GLU A 99 26.31 30.10 12.13
CA GLU A 99 27.36 31.10 12.27
C GLU A 99 28.40 31.01 11.14
N GLU A 100 28.81 29.80 10.76
CA GLU A 100 29.71 29.56 9.64
C GLU A 100 29.10 30.06 8.32
N GLN A 101 27.84 29.70 8.04
CA GLN A 101 27.14 30.15 6.84
C GLN A 101 26.98 31.67 6.79
N GLU A 102 26.62 32.30 7.91
CA GLU A 102 26.49 33.76 8.00
C GLU A 102 27.83 34.46 7.73
N THR A 103 28.92 33.93 8.29
CA THR A 103 30.28 34.43 8.07
C THR A 103 30.67 34.35 6.60
N LEU A 104 30.46 33.18 5.96
CA LEU A 104 30.76 33.00 4.54
C LEU A 104 29.92 33.92 3.65
N LEU A 105 28.64 34.08 3.99
CA LEU A 105 27.71 34.91 3.23
C LEU A 105 28.09 36.40 3.31
N ASP A 106 28.55 36.87 4.47
CA ASP A 106 29.08 38.22 4.65
C ASP A 106 30.38 38.45 3.86
N ILE A 107 31.32 37.50 3.86
CA ILE A 107 32.53 37.55 3.03
C ILE A 107 32.17 37.69 1.54
N TYR A 108 31.22 36.87 1.06
CA TYR A 108 30.81 36.90 -0.35
C TYR A 108 30.06 38.19 -0.71
N ARG A 109 29.23 38.73 0.19
CA ARG A 109 28.57 40.03 -0.03
C ARG A 109 29.59 41.16 -0.18
N ARG A 110 30.57 41.21 0.71
CA ARG A 110 31.67 42.20 0.63
C ARG A 110 32.46 42.07 -0.66
N ALA A 111 32.77 40.85 -1.09
CA ALA A 111 33.46 40.61 -2.36
C ALA A 111 32.64 41.07 -3.58
N LEU A 112 31.32 41.02 -3.49
CA LEU A 112 30.39 41.48 -4.54
C LEU A 112 30.00 42.96 -4.41
N GLY A 113 30.44 43.66 -3.36
CA GLY A 113 30.10 45.06 -3.10
C GLY A 113 28.64 45.29 -2.69
N MET A 114 28.00 44.29 -2.07
CA MET A 114 26.63 44.34 -1.53
C MET A 114 26.63 44.60 -0.02
#